data_AF-A0A376VXH0-F1
#
_entry.id   AF-A0A376VXH0-F1
#
_cell.length_a   1.000
_cell.length_b   1.000
_cell.length_c   1.000
_cell.angle_alpha   90.00
_cell.angle_beta   90.00
_cell.angle_gamma   90.00
#
_symmetry.space_group_name_H-M   'P 1'
#
loop_
_entity.id
_entity.type
_entity.pdbx_description
1 polymer ?
#
loop_
_entity_poly.entity_id
_entity_poly.type
_entity_poly.pdbx_seq_one_letter_code
_entity_poly.pdbx_strand_id
1 'polypeptide(L)'
;MAEKFIKHTGLVVPLDAANVDTDAIIPKQFLQKVTRTGFGAHLFNDWRFLDEKGQQPNPDFVLNFPQYQGASILLARENFGCGSSREHAPWALTDYGFKVVIAPSFADIFYGNSFNNQLLPVKLSDAEVDELFALVKAIRGFILM
;
A
#
# COMPACT_ATOMS: atom_id res chain seq x y z
N MET A 1 -6.30 15.35 -17.24
CA MET A 1 -6.41 16.20 -16.04
C MET A 1 -6.46 15.29 -14.84
N ALA A 2 -5.77 15.60 -13.74
CA ALA A 2 -5.86 14.80 -12.52
C ALA A 2 -7.30 14.90 -11.97
N GLU A 3 -7.90 13.76 -11.61
CA GLU A 3 -9.21 13.77 -10.98
C GLU A 3 -9.11 14.34 -9.57
N LYS A 4 -10.08 15.19 -9.21
CA LYS A 4 -10.10 15.80 -7.89
C LYS A 4 -10.46 14.74 -6.85
N PHE A 5 -9.56 14.48 -5.91
CA PHE A 5 -9.84 13.63 -4.77
C PHE A 5 -10.68 14.39 -3.75
N ILE A 6 -11.95 14.01 -3.59
CA ILE A 6 -12.89 14.66 -2.66
C ILE A 6 -13.26 13.68 -1.53
N LYS A 7 -13.62 12.45 -1.90
CA LYS A 7 -14.08 11.40 -1.00
C LYS A 7 -13.78 10.06 -1.65
N HIS A 8 -13.39 9.07 -0.85
CA HIS A 8 -13.11 7.73 -1.35
C HIS A 8 -13.69 6.71 -0.39
N THR A 9 -14.48 5.78 -0.92
CA THR A 9 -15.01 4.66 -0.14
C THR A 9 -14.45 3.38 -0.71
N GLY A 10 -13.79 2.58 0.12
CA GLY A 10 -13.01 1.44 -0.35
C GLY A 10 -12.86 0.34 0.68
N LEU A 11 -12.62 -0.87 0.17
CA LEU A 11 -12.25 -2.01 0.97
C LEU A 11 -10.87 -1.78 1.58
N VAL A 12 -10.77 -2.00 2.88
CA VAL A 12 -9.54 -1.87 3.66
C VAL A 12 -8.82 -3.21 3.72
N VAL A 13 -7.51 -3.20 3.47
CA VAL A 13 -6.65 -4.36 3.68
C VAL A 13 -5.62 -4.08 4.78
N PRO A 14 -5.47 -4.97 5.79
CA PRO A 14 -4.58 -4.76 6.91
C PRO A 14 -3.18 -5.35 6.63
N LEU A 15 -2.17 -4.49 6.47
CA LEU A 15 -0.77 -4.87 6.46
C LEU A 15 -0.19 -4.66 7.86
N ASP A 16 -0.20 -5.70 8.68
CA ASP A 16 0.27 -5.67 10.07
C ASP A 16 1.81 -5.72 10.14
N ALA A 17 2.47 -4.73 9.53
CA ALA A 17 3.92 -4.60 9.44
C ALA A 17 4.35 -3.13 9.62
N ALA A 18 5.34 -2.91 10.49
CA ALA A 18 5.99 -1.62 10.72
C ALA A 18 7.28 -1.49 9.91
N ASN A 19 7.74 -0.26 9.70
CA ASN A 19 8.97 0.03 8.97
C ASN A 19 8.99 -0.58 7.57
N VAL A 20 7.84 -0.52 6.88
CA VAL A 20 7.72 -0.98 5.50
C VAL A 20 8.51 -0.02 4.61
N ASP A 21 9.70 -0.43 4.19
CA ASP A 21 10.57 0.41 3.38
C ASP A 21 10.20 0.41 1.88
N THR A 22 10.83 1.29 1.12
CA THR A 22 10.58 1.41 -0.31
C THR A 22 11.06 0.23 -1.16
N ASP A 23 11.97 -0.61 -0.65
CA ASP A 23 12.35 -1.89 -1.28
C ASP A 23 11.24 -2.93 -1.10
N ALA A 24 10.66 -3.01 0.09
CA ALA A 24 9.51 -3.88 0.39
C ALA A 24 8.30 -3.50 -0.47
N ILE A 25 8.01 -2.21 -0.63
CA ILE A 25 6.91 -1.76 -1.51
C ILE A 25 7.19 -2.14 -2.97
N ILE A 26 8.39 -1.86 -3.47
CA ILE A 26 8.80 -2.17 -4.85
C ILE A 26 10.30 -2.48 -4.92
N PRO A 27 10.67 -3.75 -5.15
CA PRO A 27 12.07 -4.13 -5.20
C PRO A 27 12.84 -3.44 -6.33
N LYS A 28 14.10 -3.10 -6.05
CA LYS A 28 14.97 -2.35 -6.97
C LYS A 28 15.11 -2.97 -8.37
N GLN A 29 14.99 -4.29 -8.50
CA GLN A 29 15.09 -4.99 -9.79
C GLN A 29 14.02 -4.57 -10.80
N PHE A 30 12.87 -4.06 -10.33
CA PHE A 30 11.77 -3.64 -11.19
C PHE A 30 11.86 -2.16 -11.62
N LEU A 31 12.84 -1.41 -11.12
CA LEU A 31 13.00 0.03 -11.35
C LEU A 31 13.71 0.39 -12.67
N GLN A 32 13.91 -0.57 -13.57
CA GLN A 32 14.54 -0.33 -14.88
C GLN A 32 13.57 0.30 -15.88
N LYS A 33 12.25 0.23 -15.62
CA LYS A 33 11.22 0.79 -16.51
C LYS A 33 11.02 2.28 -16.20
N VAL A 34 10.90 3.07 -17.26
CA VAL A 34 10.61 4.52 -17.18
C VAL A 34 9.11 4.85 -17.22
N THR A 35 8.25 3.86 -17.50
CA THR A 35 6.80 4.05 -17.62
C THR A 35 6.11 3.87 -16.27
N ARG A 36 5.24 4.80 -15.88
CA ARG A 36 4.54 4.78 -14.57
C ARG A 36 3.54 3.63 -14.38
N THR A 37 3.30 2.81 -15.41
CA THR A 37 2.37 1.68 -15.39
C THR A 37 3.09 0.33 -15.38
N GLY A 38 2.42 -0.69 -14.85
CA GLY A 38 2.94 -2.05 -14.71
C GLY A 38 3.75 -2.29 -13.44
N PHE A 39 3.88 -1.30 -12.56
CA PHE A 39 4.52 -1.45 -11.25
C PHE A 39 3.60 -2.14 -10.23
N GLY A 40 2.28 -2.02 -10.37
CA GLY A 40 1.32 -2.66 -9.46
C GLY A 40 1.41 -4.19 -9.48
N ALA A 41 1.81 -4.79 -10.60
CA ALA A 41 2.07 -6.23 -10.69
C ALA A 41 3.22 -6.69 -9.77
N HIS A 42 4.15 -5.77 -9.47
CA HIS A 42 5.34 -6.02 -8.65
C HIS A 42 5.24 -5.41 -7.25
N LEU A 43 4.08 -4.87 -6.87
CA LEU A 43 3.85 -4.35 -5.54
C LEU A 43 4.03 -5.46 -4.49
N PHE A 44 4.85 -5.19 -3.48
CA PHE A 44 5.23 -6.13 -2.43
C PHE A 44 5.77 -7.45 -2.96
N ASN A 45 6.53 -7.45 -4.07
CA ASN A 45 6.86 -8.69 -4.79
C ASN A 45 7.45 -9.79 -3.88
N ASP A 46 8.45 -9.44 -3.06
CA ASP A 46 9.16 -10.37 -2.17
C ASP A 46 8.26 -10.97 -1.07
N TRP A 47 7.13 -10.31 -0.75
CA TRP A 47 6.16 -10.81 0.24
C TRP A 47 4.97 -11.48 -0.44
N ARG A 48 4.57 -10.97 -1.60
CA ARG A 48 3.37 -11.33 -2.34
C ARG A 48 3.59 -12.56 -3.22
N PHE A 49 4.80 -12.89 -3.59
CA PHE A 49 5.11 -14.06 -4.42
C PHE A 49 6.17 -14.93 -3.77
N LEU A 50 6.07 -16.24 -3.98
CA LEU A 50 7.03 -17.24 -3.52
C LEU A 50 8.18 -17.43 -4.52
N ASP A 51 8.08 -16.83 -5.70
CA ASP A 51 9.06 -16.92 -6.77
C ASP A 51 9.49 -15.54 -7.27
N GLU A 52 10.73 -15.46 -7.76
CA GLU A 52 11.29 -14.23 -8.34
C GLU A 52 10.56 -13.78 -9.61
N LYS A 53 9.83 -14.69 -10.25
CA LYS A 53 9.08 -14.41 -11.48
C LYS A 53 7.71 -13.80 -11.22
N GLY A 54 7.22 -13.78 -9.98
CA GLY A 54 5.91 -13.25 -9.62
C GLY A 54 4.73 -14.07 -10.15
N GLN A 55 4.91 -15.39 -10.31
CA GLN A 55 3.89 -16.30 -10.84
C GLN A 55 3.23 -17.14 -9.76
N GLN A 56 3.89 -17.31 -8.61
CA GLN A 56 3.39 -18.12 -7.50
C GLN A 56 2.97 -17.20 -6.35
N PRO A 57 1.69 -16.83 -6.22
CA PRO A 57 1.24 -15.95 -5.14
C PRO A 57 1.44 -16.63 -3.78
N ASN A 58 2.03 -15.90 -2.84
CA ASN A 58 2.18 -16.34 -1.45
C ASN A 58 0.79 -16.41 -0.77
N PRO A 59 0.31 -17.60 -0.39
CA PRO A 59 -1.02 -17.75 0.20
C PRO A 59 -1.13 -17.15 1.60
N ASP A 60 -0.02 -16.79 2.25
CA ASP A 60 0.02 -16.19 3.58
C ASP A 60 0.07 -14.66 3.55
N PHE A 61 0.25 -14.06 2.37
CA PHE A 61 0.31 -12.61 2.23
C PHE A 61 -1.08 -12.01 2.04
N VAL A 62 -1.38 -10.99 2.85
CA VAL A 62 -2.73 -10.42 2.98
C VAL A 62 -3.34 -9.94 1.66
N LEU A 63 -2.55 -9.36 0.76
CA LEU A 63 -3.06 -8.89 -0.55
C LEU A 63 -3.50 -10.02 -1.48
N ASN A 64 -3.05 -11.25 -1.24
CA ASN A 64 -3.46 -12.41 -2.02
C ASN A 64 -4.73 -13.08 -1.47
N PHE A 65 -5.20 -12.68 -0.28
CA PHE A 65 -6.40 -13.29 0.26
C PHE A 65 -7.63 -12.87 -0.57
N PRO A 66 -8.53 -13.80 -0.94
CA PRO A 66 -9.69 -13.49 -1.77
C PRO A 66 -10.58 -12.38 -1.20
N GLN A 67 -10.69 -12.26 0.13
CA GLN A 67 -11.51 -11.23 0.77
C GLN A 67 -10.98 -9.80 0.65
N TYR A 68 -9.72 -9.62 0.23
CA TYR A 68 -9.11 -8.30 0.06
C TYR A 68 -8.91 -7.94 -1.43
N GLN A 69 -9.46 -8.74 -2.35
CA GLN A 69 -9.44 -8.43 -3.78
C GLN A 69 -10.21 -7.14 -4.05
N GLY A 70 -9.57 -6.22 -4.78
CA GLY A 70 -10.11 -4.88 -5.04
C GLY A 70 -9.97 -3.89 -3.88
N ALA A 71 -9.18 -4.20 -2.84
CA ALA A 71 -8.83 -3.25 -1.81
C ALA A 71 -8.18 -2.00 -2.41
N SER A 72 -8.65 -0.83 -1.97
CA SER A 72 -8.15 0.48 -2.40
C SER A 72 -7.69 1.34 -1.23
N ILE A 73 -7.81 0.84 0.00
CA ILE A 73 -7.31 1.47 1.22
C ILE A 73 -6.34 0.49 1.90
N LEU A 74 -5.09 0.90 2.07
CA LEU A 74 -4.07 0.14 2.78
C LEU A 74 -3.98 0.63 4.22
N LEU A 75 -4.14 -0.26 5.20
CA LEU A 75 -3.90 0.02 6.61
C LEU A 75 -2.56 -0.57 7.01
N ALA A 76 -1.62 0.26 7.47
CA ALA A 76 -0.26 -0.13 7.82
C ALA A 76 0.14 0.36 9.21
N ARG A 77 1.33 -0.05 9.68
CA ARG A 77 1.92 0.42 10.94
C ARG A 77 2.91 1.57 10.69
N GLU A 78 3.54 2.02 11.77
CA GLU A 78 4.44 3.16 11.80
C GLU A 78 5.57 3.08 10.76
N ASN A 79 6.08 4.25 10.41
CA ASN A 79 7.23 4.47 9.55
C ASN A 79 7.07 3.85 8.15
N PHE A 80 5.88 3.98 7.56
CA PHE A 80 5.59 3.46 6.23
C PHE A 80 6.29 4.27 5.12
N GLY A 81 6.84 3.57 4.13
CA GLY A 81 7.57 4.15 3.01
C GLY A 81 8.98 4.63 3.37
N CYS A 82 9.58 4.07 4.42
CA CYS A 82 10.92 4.45 4.88
C CYS A 82 12.04 3.92 3.97
N GLY A 83 13.29 4.21 4.34
CA GLY A 83 14.46 3.82 3.55
C GLY A 83 14.75 4.78 2.39
N SER A 84 15.13 4.23 1.24
CA SER A 84 15.64 5.04 0.13
C SER A 84 14.56 5.89 -0.54
N SER A 85 14.93 7.08 -1.02
CA SER A 85 14.05 7.95 -1.80
C SER A 85 13.68 7.27 -3.13
N ARG A 86 12.42 6.85 -3.27
CA ARG A 86 11.90 6.20 -4.49
C ARG A 86 10.51 6.69 -4.83
N GLU A 87 10.40 7.45 -5.91
CA GLU A 87 9.10 7.88 -6.46
C GLU A 87 8.25 6.71 -6.99
N HIS A 88 8.91 5.60 -7.34
CA HIS A 88 8.26 4.38 -7.83
C HIS A 88 7.39 3.69 -6.76
N ALA A 89 7.64 3.90 -5.47
CA ALA A 89 6.86 3.26 -4.41
C ALA A 89 5.39 3.76 -4.40
N PRO A 90 5.12 5.08 -4.40
CA PRO A 90 3.77 5.58 -4.65
C PRO A 90 3.17 5.13 -5.98
N TRP A 91 3.95 5.00 -7.06
CA TRP A 91 3.45 4.51 -8.35
C TRP A 91 2.98 3.07 -8.28
N ALA A 92 3.75 2.18 -7.64
CA ALA A 92 3.36 0.79 -7.47
C ALA A 92 2.04 0.66 -6.70
N LEU A 93 1.86 1.47 -5.65
CA LEU A 93 0.61 1.50 -4.87
C LEU A 93 -0.58 1.98 -5.71
N THR A 94 -0.44 3.09 -6.42
CA THR A 94 -1.56 3.63 -7.21
C THR A 94 -1.88 2.82 -8.45
N ASP A 95 -0.87 2.26 -9.12
CA ASP A 95 -1.03 1.36 -10.28
C ASP A 95 -1.65 0.02 -9.87
N TYR A 96 -1.41 -0.46 -8.64
CA TYR A 96 -2.14 -1.60 -8.07
C TYR A 96 -3.63 -1.29 -7.83
N GLY A 97 -3.96 -0.02 -7.54
CA GLY A 97 -5.32 0.44 -7.29
C GLY A 97 -5.54 1.11 -5.93
N PHE A 98 -4.49 1.27 -5.11
CA PHE A 98 -4.60 2.01 -3.86
C PHE A 98 -4.83 3.50 -4.10
N LYS A 99 -5.72 4.05 -3.31
CA LYS A 99 -6.09 5.47 -3.29
C LYS A 99 -5.71 6.13 -1.98
N VAL A 100 -5.71 5.36 -0.89
CA VAL A 100 -5.43 5.82 0.47
C VAL A 100 -4.48 4.84 1.16
N VAL A 101 -3.50 5.38 1.90
CA VAL A 101 -2.72 4.62 2.89
C VAL A 101 -2.93 5.25 4.26
N ILE A 102 -3.27 4.44 5.26
CA ILE A 102 -3.49 4.86 6.64
C ILE A 102 -2.38 4.25 7.49
N ALA A 103 -1.66 5.08 8.24
CA ALA A 103 -0.61 4.63 9.14
C ALA A 103 -0.37 5.66 10.26
N PRO A 104 0.27 5.28 11.39
CA PRO A 104 0.65 6.23 12.43
C PRO A 104 1.64 7.28 11.95
N SER A 105 2.58 6.87 11.10
CA SER A 105 3.63 7.73 10.57
C SER A 105 4.11 7.26 9.21
N PHE A 106 4.67 8.19 8.45
CA PHE A 106 5.22 7.99 7.10
C PHE A 106 6.60 8.65 7.04
N ALA A 107 7.49 8.10 6.24
CA ALA A 107 8.73 8.79 5.91
C ALA A 107 8.45 10.04 5.07
N ASP A 108 9.12 11.16 5.38
CA ASP A 108 8.81 12.48 4.83
C ASP A 108 8.84 12.53 3.29
N ILE A 109 9.85 11.88 2.70
CA ILE A 109 10.00 11.82 1.24
C ILE A 109 8.84 11.05 0.60
N PHE A 110 8.50 9.88 1.14
CA PHE A 110 7.38 9.09 0.65
C PHE A 110 6.06 9.85 0.80
N TYR A 111 5.87 10.51 1.93
CA TYR A 111 4.68 11.32 2.21
C TYR A 111 4.52 12.46 1.18
N GLY A 112 5.59 13.22 0.92
CA GLY A 112 5.58 14.27 -0.11
C GLY A 112 5.30 13.73 -1.52
N ASN A 113 5.95 12.62 -1.89
CA ASN A 113 5.78 12.01 -3.21
C ASN A 113 4.37 11.44 -3.41
N SER A 114 3.68 11.03 -2.34
CA SER A 114 2.34 10.43 -2.44
C SER A 114 1.32 11.39 -3.07
N PHE A 115 1.33 12.67 -2.68
CA PHE A 115 0.40 13.68 -3.22
C PHE A 115 0.60 13.95 -4.71
N ASN A 116 1.86 13.99 -5.16
CA ASN A 116 2.21 14.13 -6.58
C ASN A 116 1.72 12.95 -7.44
N ASN A 117 1.36 11.84 -6.79
CA ASN A 117 0.97 10.59 -7.40
C ASN A 117 -0.49 10.20 -7.13
N GLN A 118 -1.32 11.12 -6.62
CA GLN A 118 -2.74 10.89 -6.32
C GLN A 118 -2.97 9.76 -5.30
N LEU A 119 -2.00 9.57 -4.40
CA LEU A 119 -2.12 8.71 -3.24
C LEU A 119 -2.31 9.58 -2.01
N LEU A 120 -3.33 9.31 -1.20
CA LEU A 120 -3.60 10.03 0.03
C LEU A 120 -3.00 9.29 1.24
N PRO A 121 -1.88 9.75 1.81
CA PRO A 121 -1.40 9.26 3.09
C PRO A 121 -2.17 9.93 4.25
N VAL A 122 -2.81 9.13 5.11
CA VAL A 122 -3.57 9.60 6.28
C VAL A 122 -2.82 9.18 7.54
N LYS A 123 -2.39 10.18 8.31
CA LYS A 123 -1.77 9.98 9.63
C LYS A 123 -2.87 9.92 10.68
N LEU A 124 -2.92 8.83 11.42
CA LEU A 124 -3.77 8.66 12.61
C LEU A 124 -2.88 8.37 13.83
N SER A 125 -3.42 8.39 15.03
CA SER A 125 -2.72 7.90 16.21
C SER A 125 -2.60 6.36 16.18
N ASP A 126 -1.62 5.81 16.91
CA ASP A 126 -1.50 4.35 17.06
C ASP A 126 -2.78 3.70 17.59
N ALA A 127 -3.47 4.36 18.52
CA ALA A 127 -4.73 3.88 19.09
C ALA A 127 -5.84 3.78 18.05
N GLU A 128 -6.00 4.79 17.18
CA GLU A 128 -6.98 4.77 16.08
C GLU A 128 -6.63 3.70 15.04
N VAL A 129 -5.33 3.52 14.75
CA VAL A 129 -4.87 2.46 13.84
C VAL A 129 -5.16 1.08 14.42
N ASP A 130 -4.88 0.87 15.71
CA ASP A 130 -5.20 -0.38 16.41
C ASP A 130 -6.69 -0.70 16.39
N GLU A 131 -7.53 0.31 16.60
CA GLU A 131 -8.99 0.17 16.49
C GLU A 131 -9.40 -0.25 15.07
N LEU A 132 -8.84 0.38 14.03
CA LEU A 132 -9.08 -0.02 12.65
C LEU A 132 -8.62 -1.46 12.36
N PHE A 133 -7.47 -1.89 12.89
CA PHE A 133 -7.02 -3.28 12.75
C PHE A 133 -8.00 -4.25 13.42
N ALA A 134 -8.52 -3.92 14.60
CA ALA A 134 -9.53 -4.72 15.27
C ALA A 134 -10.83 -4.82 14.46
N LEU A 135 -11.29 -3.69 13.89
CA LEU A 135 -12.48 -3.64 13.04
C LEU A 135 -12.33 -4.47 11.77
N VAL A 136 -11.19 -4.36 11.07
CA VAL A 136 -10.92 -5.12 9.85
C VAL A 136 -10.82 -6.62 10.12
N LYS A 137 -10.29 -7.02 11.29
CA LYS A 137 -10.23 -8.43 11.71
C LYS A 137 -11.63 -8.97 12.08
N ALA A 138 -12.48 -8.15 12.68
CA ALA A 138 -13.83 -8.53 13.10
C ALA A 138 -14.86 -8.52 11.96
N ILE A 139 -14.73 -7.60 11.00
CA ILE A 139 -15.70 -7.36 9.93
C ILE A 139 -15.11 -7.82 8.59
N ARG A 140 -15.64 -8.93 8.06
CA ARG A 140 -15.25 -9.41 6.74
C ARG A 140 -15.64 -8.39 5.67
N GLY A 141 -14.66 -7.93 4.90
CA GLY A 141 -14.89 -6.94 3.84
C GLY A 141 -15.13 -5.53 4.37
N PHE A 142 -14.49 -5.14 5.47
CA PHE A 142 -14.61 -3.80 6.07
C PHE A 142 -14.35 -2.69 5.03
N ILE A 143 -15.33 -1.80 4.89
CA ILE A 143 -15.29 -0.64 3.99
C ILE A 143 -15.16 0.61 4.84
N LEU A 144 -14.21 1.47 4.46
CA LEU A 144 -14.00 2.79 5.06
C LEU A 144 -14.30 3.88 4.04
N MET A 145 -14.79 5.03 4.51
CA MET A 145 -15.29 6.15 3.70
C MET A 145 -14.58 7.46 4.07
#